data_AF-A0A1M3BM64-F1
#
_entry.id   AF-A0A1M3BM64-F1
#
_cell.length_a   1.000
_cell.length_b   1.000
_cell.length_c   1.000
_cell.angle_alpha   90.00
_cell.angle_beta   90.00
_cell.angle_gamma   90.00
#
_symmetry.space_group_name_H-M   'P 1'
#
loop_
_entity.id
_entity.type
_entity.pdbx_description
1 polymer ?
#
loop_
_entity_poly.entity_id
_entity_poly.type
_entity_poly.pdbx_seq_one_letter_code
_entity_poly.pdbx_strand_id
1 'polypeptide(L)'
;MRTTLIAPSCFWNEEVQRRQRVGTVLSIQVIARIDLGAGDLLGFAPMREYEEIEHDGERDAVAIEEPLEIRVDGRPLSVTMRTPGHDEELALGFLYGEGLIDRPRAAGLTEDFAVNTIEVAGPLLRDPGERRFYTTSSCGVCGKGALEEVAVVSAPLGPGPVVPRELLAALPERLEQPTFAATGGVHATGLFDAAGALLLAREDVGRHNAMDKVVGRALRDGLLP
;
A
#
# COMPACT_ATOMS: atom_id res chain seq x y z
N MET A 1 19.44 12.10 -12.53
CA MET A 1 19.48 10.74 -11.95
C MET A 1 19.24 10.85 -10.45
N ARG A 2 18.00 10.69 -10.00
CA ARG A 2 17.67 10.65 -8.56
C ARG A 2 16.62 9.56 -8.35
N THR A 3 17.10 8.44 -7.85
CA THR A 3 16.32 7.25 -7.48
C THR A 3 15.50 7.52 -6.22
N THR A 4 14.68 6.57 -5.77
CA THR A 4 13.76 6.75 -4.66
C THR A 4 13.81 5.56 -3.68
N LEU A 5 13.86 5.83 -2.39
CA LEU A 5 13.79 4.91 -1.26
C LEU A 5 12.32 4.72 -0.85
N ILE A 6 11.88 3.46 -0.75
CA ILE A 6 10.64 3.14 -0.04
C ILE A 6 11.03 2.75 1.38
N ALA A 7 10.59 3.54 2.34
CA ALA A 7 10.74 3.26 3.76
C ALA A 7 9.35 2.94 4.34
N PRO A 8 9.06 1.69 4.73
CA PRO A 8 7.97 1.41 5.63
C PRO A 8 8.39 1.84 7.04
N SER A 9 7.59 2.67 7.70
CA SER A 9 7.80 2.96 9.11
C SER A 9 7.11 1.87 9.95
N CYS A 10 7.92 1.06 10.63
CA CYS A 10 7.48 0.36 11.84
C CYS A 10 8.01 1.15 13.05
N PHE A 11 7.67 2.43 13.17
CA PHE A 11 8.09 3.25 14.31
C PHE A 11 6.94 3.43 15.27
N TRP A 12 6.85 2.50 16.21
CA TRP A 12 6.02 2.64 17.39
C TRP A 12 6.67 3.65 18.34
N ASN A 13 5.97 4.73 18.72
CA ASN A 13 6.41 5.66 19.77
C ASN A 13 6.63 4.90 21.10
N GLU A 14 7.61 5.29 21.93
CA GLU A 14 7.95 4.64 23.21
C GLU A 14 6.73 4.48 24.14
N GLU A 15 5.76 5.40 24.04
CA GLU A 15 4.50 5.38 24.79
C GLU A 15 3.58 4.22 24.37
N VAL A 16 3.55 3.88 23.08
CA VAL A 16 2.77 2.76 22.51
C VAL A 16 3.52 1.43 22.68
N GLN A 17 4.86 1.45 22.55
CA GLN A 17 5.71 0.28 22.78
C GLN A 17 5.57 -0.28 24.21
N ARG A 18 5.44 0.60 25.22
CA ARG A 18 5.20 0.16 26.61
C ARG A 18 3.87 -0.57 26.79
N ARG A 19 2.85 -0.26 25.98
CA ARG A 19 1.51 -0.88 26.07
C ARG A 19 1.42 -2.24 25.38
N GLN A 20 2.23 -2.53 24.34
CA GLN A 20 2.01 -3.71 23.48
C GLN A 20 3.16 -4.74 23.35
N ARG A 21 4.37 -4.52 23.90
CA ARG A 21 5.52 -5.47 23.83
C ARG A 21 5.81 -6.04 22.43
N VAL A 22 5.83 -5.22 21.38
CA VAL A 22 6.16 -5.66 20.02
C VAL A 22 7.52 -5.10 19.59
N GLY A 23 8.38 -5.97 19.04
CA GLY A 23 9.70 -5.60 18.51
C GLY A 23 9.64 -5.12 17.06
N THR A 24 10.50 -4.17 16.71
CA THR A 24 10.58 -3.55 15.38
C THR A 24 11.35 -4.42 14.38
N VAL A 25 10.80 -4.62 13.18
CA VAL A 25 11.51 -5.17 12.01
C VAL A 25 11.45 -4.13 10.89
N LEU A 26 12.62 -3.74 10.38
CA LEU A 26 12.81 -2.79 9.28
C LEU A 26 12.99 -3.58 7.97
N SER A 27 12.13 -3.36 6.98
CA SER A 27 12.32 -3.89 5.61
C SER A 27 12.44 -2.70 4.64
N ILE A 28 13.50 -2.61 3.83
CA ILE A 28 13.71 -1.50 2.88
C ILE A 28 13.64 -2.05 1.46
N GLN A 29 12.90 -1.39 0.56
CA GLN A 29 12.89 -1.67 -0.88
C GLN A 29 13.19 -0.37 -1.67
N VAL A 30 13.92 -0.47 -2.78
CA VAL A 30 14.44 0.68 -3.55
C VAL A 30 13.92 0.62 -5.00
N ILE A 31 13.31 1.72 -5.50
CA ILE A 31 12.62 1.80 -6.81
C ILE A 31 12.88 3.20 -7.46
N ALA A 32 12.95 3.35 -8.80
CA ALA A 32 13.43 4.58 -9.51
C ALA A 32 12.41 5.21 -10.52
N ARG A 33 12.55 6.52 -10.87
CA ARG A 33 11.52 7.62 -10.96
C ARG A 33 11.46 8.45 -12.30
N ILE A 34 10.33 9.11 -12.70
CA ILE A 34 10.18 10.37 -13.55
C ILE A 34 8.89 11.23 -13.23
N ASP A 35 8.92 12.57 -13.48
CA ASP A 35 7.98 13.71 -13.14
C ASP A 35 6.49 13.68 -13.59
N LEU A 36 5.60 14.34 -12.82
CA LEU A 36 4.16 14.48 -13.10
C LEU A 36 3.55 15.86 -12.77
N GLY A 37 2.55 16.25 -13.59
CA GLY A 37 1.64 17.38 -13.38
C GLY A 37 0.23 16.91 -13.00
N ALA A 38 -0.41 17.63 -12.07
CA ALA A 38 -1.66 17.26 -11.43
C ALA A 38 -2.91 17.76 -12.18
N GLY A 39 -3.97 16.94 -12.17
CA GLY A 39 -5.33 17.33 -12.53
C GLY A 39 -6.33 16.45 -11.77
N ASP A 40 -7.21 17.08 -11.00
CA ASP A 40 -8.12 16.46 -10.04
C ASP A 40 -9.59 16.78 -10.41
N LEU A 41 -10.53 15.83 -10.25
CA LEU A 41 -11.97 16.03 -10.48
C LEU A 41 -12.86 15.25 -9.49
N LEU A 42 -13.68 16.05 -8.77
CA LEU A 42 -15.10 15.87 -8.38
C LEU A 42 -15.58 14.60 -7.62
N GLY A 43 -15.96 14.82 -6.34
CA GLY A 43 -17.35 14.59 -5.89
C GLY A 43 -17.73 13.22 -5.31
N PHE A 44 -17.11 12.80 -4.20
CA PHE A 44 -17.62 11.75 -3.30
C PHE A 44 -17.69 12.28 -1.88
N ALA A 45 -18.58 11.75 -1.03
CA ALA A 45 -18.50 11.96 0.41
C ALA A 45 -17.07 11.60 0.85
N PRO A 46 -16.41 12.41 1.70
CA PRO A 46 -15.02 12.16 2.03
C PRO A 46 -14.89 10.75 2.60
N MET A 47 -14.14 9.89 1.91
CA MET A 47 -13.76 8.58 2.42
C MET A 47 -13.12 8.81 3.79
N ARG A 48 -13.71 8.22 4.83
CA ARG A 48 -13.20 8.36 6.19
C ARG A 48 -12.21 7.24 6.44
N GLU A 49 -11.00 7.61 6.85
CA GLU A 49 -9.95 6.66 7.22
C GLU A 49 -10.08 6.18 8.67
N TYR A 50 -10.86 6.90 9.47
CA TYR A 50 -11.12 6.60 10.88
C TYR A 50 -12.50 7.11 11.32
N GLU A 51 -13.00 6.59 12.43
CA GLU A 51 -14.23 7.03 13.10
C GLU A 51 -13.95 7.47 14.54
N GLU A 52 -14.66 8.48 15.00
CA GLU A 52 -14.72 8.79 16.43
C GLU A 52 -15.75 7.86 17.08
N ILE A 53 -15.32 7.12 18.09
CA ILE A 53 -16.17 6.24 18.88
C ILE A 53 -16.22 6.74 20.33
N GLU A 54 -17.32 6.42 21.02
CA GLU A 54 -17.44 6.64 22.47
C GLU A 54 -17.60 5.27 23.14
N HIS A 55 -16.69 4.93 24.05
CA HIS A 55 -16.73 3.69 24.82
C HIS A 55 -16.42 4.00 26.29
N ASP A 56 -17.25 3.50 27.20
CA ASP A 56 -17.15 3.77 28.65
C ASP A 56 -17.07 5.26 29.03
N GLY A 57 -17.67 6.14 28.23
CA GLY A 57 -17.66 7.60 28.43
C GLY A 57 -16.36 8.29 27.99
N GLU A 58 -15.43 7.56 27.39
CA GLU A 58 -14.24 8.10 26.74
C GLU A 58 -14.42 8.12 25.22
N ARG A 59 -13.88 9.15 24.58
CA ARG A 59 -13.88 9.28 23.12
C ARG A 59 -12.51 8.94 22.58
N ASP A 60 -12.48 8.16 21.51
CA ASP A 60 -11.26 7.80 20.81
C ASP A 60 -11.48 7.80 19.30
N ALA A 61 -10.42 8.05 18.54
CA ALA A 61 -10.43 7.93 17.09
C ALA A 61 -9.85 6.57 16.70
N VAL A 62 -10.64 5.75 16.00
CA VAL A 62 -10.25 4.39 15.63
C VAL A 62 -10.20 4.26 14.12
N ALA A 63 -9.09 3.72 13.61
CA ALA A 63 -8.92 3.46 12.19
C ALA A 63 -10.01 2.51 11.68
N ILE A 64 -10.57 2.82 10.52
CA ILE A 64 -11.53 1.94 9.86
C ILE A 64 -10.77 0.78 9.20
N GLU A 65 -11.28 -0.43 9.38
CA GLU A 65 -10.86 -1.63 8.65
C GLU A 65 -12.09 -2.26 7.97
N GLU A 66 -12.11 -2.25 6.64
CA GLU A 66 -13.22 -2.77 5.84
C GLU A 66 -12.72 -3.73 4.76
N PRO A 67 -13.51 -4.75 4.39
CA PRO A 67 -13.18 -5.63 3.28
C PRO A 67 -13.28 -4.87 1.95
N LEU A 68 -12.30 -5.07 1.06
CA LEU A 68 -12.29 -4.63 -0.33
C LEU A 68 -12.16 -5.85 -1.24
N GLU A 69 -13.10 -6.03 -2.16
CA GLU A 69 -13.01 -7.02 -3.24
C GLU A 69 -12.34 -6.43 -4.49
N ILE A 70 -11.33 -7.11 -5.01
CA ILE A 70 -10.67 -6.78 -6.28
C ILE A 70 -11.17 -7.77 -7.35
N ARG A 71 -11.72 -7.23 -8.43
CA ARG A 71 -12.20 -7.97 -9.61
C ARG A 71 -11.34 -7.68 -10.82
N VAL A 72 -11.26 -8.67 -11.72
CA VAL A 72 -10.65 -8.50 -13.05
C VAL A 72 -11.57 -9.08 -14.11
N ASP A 73 -11.98 -8.24 -15.05
CA ASP A 73 -12.97 -8.54 -16.09
C ASP A 73 -14.24 -9.18 -15.49
N GLY A 74 -14.74 -8.59 -14.39
CA GLY A 74 -15.95 -9.02 -13.68
C GLY A 74 -15.79 -10.28 -12.82
N ARG A 75 -14.58 -10.86 -12.74
CA ARG A 75 -14.32 -12.05 -11.92
C ARG A 75 -13.62 -11.67 -10.61
N PRO A 76 -14.16 -12.08 -9.44
CA PRO A 76 -13.48 -11.90 -8.16
C PRO A 76 -12.11 -12.56 -8.14
N LEU A 77 -11.10 -11.81 -7.72
CA LEU A 77 -9.72 -12.27 -7.64
C LEU A 77 -9.22 -12.35 -6.18
N SER A 78 -9.43 -11.30 -5.41
CA SER A 78 -8.95 -11.21 -4.02
C SER A 78 -9.91 -10.38 -3.16
N VAL A 79 -9.91 -10.67 -1.86
CA VAL A 79 -10.50 -9.82 -0.84
C VAL A 79 -9.42 -9.50 0.19
N THR A 80 -9.25 -8.22 0.50
CA THR A 80 -8.31 -7.74 1.53
C THR A 80 -9.05 -6.86 2.53
N MET A 81 -8.60 -6.83 3.79
CA MET A 81 -9.07 -5.85 4.77
C MET A 81 -8.18 -4.61 4.67
N ARG A 82 -8.76 -3.43 4.52
CA ARG A 82 -8.04 -2.17 4.26
C ARG A 82 -8.60 -0.99 5.05
N THR A 83 -7.83 0.08 5.16
CA THR A 83 -8.33 1.41 5.53
C THR A 83 -8.86 2.15 4.30
N PRO A 84 -10.13 2.63 4.31
CA PRO A 84 -10.74 3.20 3.12
C PRO A 84 -10.01 4.39 2.52
N GLY A 85 -9.88 4.41 1.19
CA GLY A 85 -9.11 5.43 0.48
C GLY A 85 -8.06 4.82 -0.43
N HIS A 86 -7.90 5.41 -1.62
CA HIS A 86 -6.87 5.01 -2.59
C HIS A 86 -7.02 3.55 -3.10
N ASP A 87 -8.25 3.05 -3.21
CA ASP A 87 -8.49 1.62 -3.52
C ASP A 87 -8.05 1.21 -4.93
N GLU A 88 -8.16 2.11 -5.91
CA GLU A 88 -7.59 1.87 -7.24
C GLU A 88 -6.08 1.68 -7.17
N GLU A 89 -5.40 2.47 -6.33
CA GLU A 89 -3.95 2.37 -6.14
C GLU A 89 -3.62 1.04 -5.43
N LEU A 90 -4.38 0.66 -4.40
CA LEU A 90 -4.24 -0.65 -3.73
C LEU A 90 -4.39 -1.81 -4.72
N ALA A 91 -5.45 -1.81 -5.55
CA ALA A 91 -5.73 -2.87 -6.49
C ALA A 91 -4.62 -3.00 -7.57
N LEU A 92 -4.18 -1.87 -8.14
CA LEU A 92 -3.11 -1.85 -9.13
C LEU A 92 -1.76 -2.27 -8.53
N GLY A 93 -1.46 -1.82 -7.31
CA GLY A 93 -0.23 -2.19 -6.60
C GLY A 93 -0.17 -3.68 -6.31
N PHE A 94 -1.26 -4.23 -5.77
CA PHE A 94 -1.39 -5.67 -5.50
C PHE A 94 -1.17 -6.50 -6.78
N LEU A 95 -1.89 -6.17 -7.87
CA LEU A 95 -1.77 -6.91 -9.13
C LEU A 95 -0.37 -6.82 -9.73
N TYR A 96 0.28 -5.66 -9.63
CA TYR A 96 1.64 -5.47 -10.12
C TYR A 96 2.66 -6.22 -9.26
N GLY A 97 2.53 -6.14 -7.93
CA GLY A 97 3.38 -6.85 -6.97
C GLY A 97 3.31 -8.37 -7.12
N GLU A 98 2.14 -8.91 -7.46
CA GLU A 98 1.94 -10.33 -7.77
C GLU A 98 2.38 -10.72 -9.20
N GLY A 99 2.87 -9.77 -9.99
CA GLY A 99 3.29 -9.99 -11.38
C GLY A 99 2.14 -10.41 -12.30
N LEU A 100 0.91 -10.00 -11.97
CA LEU A 100 -0.29 -10.25 -12.78
C LEU A 100 -0.49 -9.15 -13.84
N ILE A 101 0.09 -7.97 -13.63
CA ILE A 101 0.17 -6.87 -14.60
C ILE A 101 1.59 -6.28 -14.64
N ASP A 102 1.94 -5.67 -15.77
CA ASP A 102 3.27 -5.09 -16.08
C ASP A 102 3.25 -3.58 -16.30
N ARG A 103 2.06 -2.99 -16.41
CA ARG A 103 1.80 -1.57 -16.70
C ARG A 103 0.43 -1.23 -16.12
N PRO A 104 0.12 0.06 -15.85
CA PRO A 104 -1.17 0.43 -15.31
C PRO A 104 -2.33 -0.09 -16.16
N ARG A 105 -3.43 -0.43 -15.49
CA ARG A 105 -4.71 -0.83 -16.09
C ARG A 105 -5.77 0.20 -15.67
N ALA A 106 -6.86 0.26 -16.42
CA ALA A 106 -8.04 0.98 -15.94
C ALA A 106 -8.54 0.28 -14.67
N ALA A 107 -8.71 1.04 -13.60
CA ALA A 107 -9.25 0.57 -12.34
C ALA A 107 -10.28 1.58 -11.86
N GLY A 108 -11.36 1.11 -11.23
CA GLY A 108 -12.40 1.99 -10.72
C GLY A 108 -13.53 1.24 -10.05
N LEU A 109 -14.57 1.98 -9.67
CA LEU A 109 -15.80 1.40 -9.14
C LEU A 109 -16.45 0.49 -10.20
N THR A 110 -17.10 -0.56 -9.72
CA THR A 110 -17.87 -1.45 -10.58
C THR A 110 -19.11 -0.76 -11.13
N GLU A 111 -19.57 -1.19 -12.31
CA GLU A 111 -20.79 -0.67 -12.93
C GLU A 111 -22.07 -0.99 -12.12
N ASP A 112 -22.02 -2.04 -11.30
CA ASP A 112 -23.09 -2.42 -10.36
C ASP A 112 -23.05 -1.62 -9.04
N PHE A 113 -22.07 -0.70 -8.89
CA PHE A 113 -21.83 0.10 -7.68
C PHE A 113 -21.75 -0.74 -6.39
N ALA A 114 -21.23 -1.96 -6.50
CA ALA A 114 -20.95 -2.81 -5.35
C ALA A 114 -20.02 -2.05 -4.39
N VAL A 115 -20.51 -1.82 -3.16
CA VAL A 115 -19.75 -1.15 -2.12
C VAL A 115 -18.49 -1.96 -1.84
N ASN A 116 -17.36 -1.26 -1.69
CA ASN A 116 -16.05 -1.85 -1.46
C ASN A 116 -15.64 -2.91 -2.50
N THR A 117 -15.90 -2.61 -3.77
CA THR A 117 -15.37 -3.39 -4.89
C THR A 117 -14.65 -2.49 -5.88
N ILE A 118 -13.46 -2.92 -6.33
CA ILE A 118 -12.73 -2.30 -7.44
C ILE A 118 -12.66 -3.27 -8.61
N GLU A 119 -13.05 -2.80 -9.79
CA GLU A 119 -12.88 -3.49 -11.06
C GLU A 119 -11.59 -3.05 -11.72
N VAL A 120 -10.79 -4.00 -12.18
CA VAL A 120 -9.56 -3.75 -12.94
C VAL A 120 -9.66 -4.39 -14.31
N ALA A 121 -9.36 -3.63 -15.37
CA ALA A 121 -9.36 -4.15 -16.73
C ALA A 121 -8.24 -5.19 -16.95
N GLY A 122 -8.60 -6.35 -17.52
CA GLY A 122 -7.66 -7.35 -17.97
C GLY A 122 -7.06 -7.06 -19.36
N PRO A 123 -6.40 -8.07 -19.99
CA PRO A 123 -6.11 -9.39 -19.43
C PRO A 123 -4.95 -9.36 -18.42
N LEU A 124 -4.91 -10.38 -17.55
CA LEU A 124 -3.76 -10.68 -16.70
C LEU A 124 -2.65 -11.38 -17.51
N LEU A 125 -1.40 -11.23 -17.06
CA LEU A 125 -0.23 -11.83 -17.70
C LEU A 125 -0.16 -13.35 -17.53
N ARG A 126 -0.78 -13.87 -16.47
CA ARG A 126 -0.87 -15.29 -16.14
C ARG A 126 -2.17 -15.58 -15.42
N ASP A 127 -2.59 -16.84 -15.44
CA ASP A 127 -3.68 -17.30 -14.61
C ASP A 127 -3.22 -17.38 -13.15
N PRO A 128 -3.85 -16.64 -12.21
CA PRO A 128 -3.56 -16.76 -10.78
C PRO A 128 -4.03 -18.11 -10.19
N GLY A 129 -4.83 -18.89 -10.92
CA GLY A 129 -5.45 -20.14 -10.46
C GLY A 129 -6.74 -19.90 -9.67
N GLU A 130 -7.47 -20.97 -9.33
CA GLU A 130 -8.76 -20.88 -8.61
C GLU A 130 -8.66 -20.44 -7.14
N ARG A 131 -7.43 -20.34 -6.60
CA ARG A 131 -7.23 -19.97 -5.20
C ARG A 131 -7.37 -18.46 -5.02
N ARG A 132 -8.51 -18.06 -4.46
CA ARG A 132 -8.76 -16.69 -3.98
C ARG A 132 -7.69 -16.31 -2.96
N PHE A 133 -6.98 -15.21 -3.21
CA PHE A 133 -6.03 -14.66 -2.25
C PHE A 133 -6.81 -14.14 -1.05
N TYR A 134 -6.80 -14.91 0.04
CA TYR A 134 -7.20 -14.45 1.36
C TYR A 134 -5.98 -13.80 2.00
N THR A 135 -5.79 -12.52 1.68
CA THR A 135 -4.71 -11.73 2.26
C THR A 135 -5.15 -11.31 3.66
N THR A 136 -4.66 -12.01 4.68
CA THR A 136 -4.72 -11.49 6.05
C THR A 136 -3.60 -10.49 6.21
N SER A 137 -3.83 -9.43 6.99
CA SER A 137 -2.97 -8.25 7.19
C SER A 137 -1.51 -8.52 7.62
N SER A 138 -1.10 -9.78 7.77
CA SER A 138 0.10 -10.16 8.50
C SER A 138 1.27 -10.70 7.65
N CYS A 139 1.10 -11.30 6.47
CA CYS A 139 2.26 -11.84 5.73
C CYS A 139 2.05 -11.78 4.22
N GLY A 140 2.97 -11.21 3.44
CA GLY A 140 3.02 -11.29 1.96
C GLY A 140 3.23 -12.72 1.40
N VAL A 141 2.82 -13.73 2.15
CA VAL A 141 2.78 -15.16 1.83
C VAL A 141 1.35 -15.72 2.04
N CYS A 142 0.45 -14.97 2.69
CA CYS A 142 -0.94 -15.33 2.91
C CYS A 142 -1.68 -15.43 1.57
N GLY A 143 -1.68 -16.63 0.98
CA GLY A 143 -2.27 -16.91 -0.34
C GLY A 143 -1.43 -17.84 -1.20
N LYS A 144 -0.14 -18.00 -0.90
CA LYS A 144 0.75 -18.92 -1.64
C LYS A 144 0.66 -20.32 -1.03
N GLY A 145 0.17 -21.28 -1.82
CA GLY A 145 -0.14 -22.64 -1.39
C GLY A 145 1.05 -23.61 -1.43
N ALA A 146 2.19 -23.16 -1.94
CA ALA A 146 3.42 -23.93 -2.02
C ALA A 146 4.66 -23.01 -1.93
N LEU A 147 5.78 -23.53 -1.43
CA LEU A 147 7.04 -22.77 -1.33
C LEU A 147 7.53 -22.31 -2.72
N GLU A 148 7.21 -23.09 -3.76
CA GLU A 148 7.52 -22.81 -5.15
C GLU A 148 6.78 -21.57 -5.67
N GLU A 149 5.59 -21.26 -5.13
CA GLU A 149 4.82 -20.06 -5.48
C GLU A 149 5.38 -18.79 -4.81
N VAL A 150 6.25 -18.95 -3.79
CA VAL A 150 7.00 -17.85 -3.17
C VAL A 150 8.09 -17.33 -4.10
N ALA A 151 8.59 -18.16 -5.02
CA ALA A 151 9.60 -17.76 -5.99
C ALA A 151 9.01 -16.81 -7.05
N VAL A 152 8.99 -15.52 -6.73
CA VAL A 152 8.73 -14.46 -7.71
C VAL A 152 10.04 -14.24 -8.46
N VAL A 153 10.04 -14.56 -9.76
CA VAL A 153 11.18 -14.31 -10.62
C VAL A 153 11.16 -12.84 -11.01
N SER A 154 11.98 -12.03 -10.34
CA SER A 154 12.28 -10.67 -10.77
C SER A 154 13.60 -10.62 -11.51
N ALA A 155 13.69 -9.75 -12.51
CA ALA A 155 14.98 -9.46 -13.14
C ALA A 155 15.94 -8.85 -12.09
N PRO A 156 17.24 -9.17 -12.13
CA PRO A 156 18.22 -8.49 -11.28
C PRO A 156 18.10 -6.99 -11.44
N LEU A 157 18.01 -6.27 -10.32
CA LEU A 157 18.02 -4.82 -10.34
C LEU A 157 19.39 -4.33 -10.82
N GLY A 158 19.39 -3.31 -11.68
CA GLY A 158 20.60 -2.56 -12.00
C GLY A 158 21.16 -1.80 -10.79
N PRO A 159 22.32 -1.14 -10.93
CA PRO A 159 22.87 -0.32 -9.85
C PRO A 159 21.88 0.77 -9.43
N GLY A 160 21.54 0.79 -8.14
CA GLY A 160 20.65 1.77 -7.52
C GLY A 160 21.37 3.05 -7.07
N PRO A 161 20.66 3.95 -6.38
CA PRO A 161 21.25 5.14 -5.79
C PRO A 161 22.19 4.72 -4.65
N VAL A 162 23.27 5.48 -4.47
CA VAL A 162 24.00 5.43 -3.21
C VAL A 162 23.33 6.42 -2.26
N VAL A 163 22.82 5.91 -1.14
CA VAL A 163 22.10 6.68 -0.13
C VAL A 163 22.96 6.77 1.12
N PRO A 164 23.27 7.99 1.62
CA PRO A 164 23.96 8.14 2.88
C PRO A 164 23.20 7.47 4.03
N ARG A 165 23.91 6.79 4.93
CA ARG A 165 23.30 6.12 6.09
C ARG A 165 22.50 7.10 6.95
N GLU A 166 23.02 8.32 7.08
CA GLU A 166 22.42 9.41 7.86
C GLU A 166 21.11 9.86 7.22
N LEU A 167 21.04 9.86 5.89
CA LEU A 167 19.80 10.17 5.18
C LEU A 167 18.76 9.09 5.42
N LEU A 168 19.15 7.81 5.28
CA LEU A 168 18.26 6.67 5.51
C LEU A 168 17.69 6.67 6.94
N ALA A 169 18.54 6.94 7.93
CA ALA A 169 18.13 7.02 9.32
C ALA A 169 17.15 8.17 9.61
N ALA A 170 17.16 9.22 8.78
CA ALA A 170 16.33 10.41 8.92
C ALA A 170 15.03 10.38 8.09
N LEU A 171 14.77 9.33 7.31
CA LEU A 171 13.54 9.21 6.51
C LEU A 171 12.28 8.97 7.34
N PRO A 172 12.28 8.16 8.42
CA PRO A 172 11.09 7.94 9.22
C PRO A 172 10.50 9.24 9.77
N GLU A 173 11.34 10.18 10.19
CA GLU A 173 10.92 11.49 10.71
C GLU A 173 10.36 12.41 9.62
N ARG A 174 10.61 12.10 8.35
CA ARG A 174 10.09 12.83 7.19
C ARG A 174 8.78 12.23 6.65
N LEU A 175 8.32 11.12 7.23
CA LEU A 175 7.07 10.49 6.81
C LEU A 175 5.90 11.16 7.51
N GLU A 176 4.94 11.65 6.72
CA GLU A 176 3.71 12.21 7.25
C GLU A 176 2.67 11.10 7.44
N GLN A 177 2.09 11.03 8.64
CA GLN A 177 1.20 9.94 9.08
C GLN A 177 -0.05 10.49 9.81
N PRO A 178 -0.95 11.21 9.11
CA PRO A 178 -2.09 11.89 9.74
C PRO A 178 -3.09 10.94 10.41
N THR A 179 -3.41 9.79 9.80
CA THR A 179 -4.34 8.81 10.36
C THR A 179 -3.70 8.05 11.50
N PHE A 180 -2.39 7.77 11.45
CA PHE A 180 -1.68 7.24 12.63
C PHE A 180 -1.64 8.27 13.77
N ALA A 181 -1.43 9.55 13.48
CA ALA A 181 -1.43 10.59 14.50
C ALA A 181 -2.80 10.70 15.21
N ALA A 182 -3.89 10.43 14.49
CA ALA A 182 -5.24 10.40 15.05
C ALA A 182 -5.53 9.09 15.83
N THR A 183 -5.12 7.93 15.31
CA THR A 183 -5.63 6.62 15.76
C THR A 183 -4.60 5.68 16.40
N GLY A 184 -3.32 5.89 16.11
CA GLY A 184 -2.24 4.94 16.43
C GLY A 184 -2.36 3.56 15.78
N GLY A 185 -3.35 3.34 14.90
CA GLY A 185 -3.80 2.01 14.45
C GLY A 185 -3.45 1.64 13.02
N VAL A 186 -2.62 2.42 12.32
CA VAL A 186 -2.28 2.20 10.90
C VAL A 186 -0.78 2.14 10.67
N HIS A 187 -0.38 1.49 9.56
CA HIS A 187 0.97 1.54 9.01
C HIS A 187 1.08 2.62 7.94
N ALA A 188 2.30 3.06 7.64
CA ALA A 188 2.57 3.92 6.50
C ALA A 188 3.72 3.40 5.63
N THR A 189 3.61 3.67 4.33
CA THR A 189 4.71 3.51 3.38
C THR A 189 4.99 4.86 2.72
N GLY A 190 6.24 5.30 2.76
CA GLY A 190 6.72 6.51 2.09
C GLY A 190 7.62 6.21 0.90
N LEU A 191 7.40 6.91 -0.21
CA LEU A 191 8.22 6.93 -1.41
C LEU A 191 9.06 8.21 -1.40
N PHE A 192 10.37 8.11 -1.17
CA PHE A 192 11.28 9.25 -1.03
C PHE A 192 12.31 9.30 -2.13
N ASP A 193 12.68 10.43 -2.69
CA ASP A 193 13.80 10.44 -3.63
C ASP A 193 15.19 10.26 -2.97
N ALA A 194 16.26 10.24 -3.77
CA ALA A 194 17.62 9.98 -3.32
C ALA A 194 18.20 11.16 -2.51
N ALA A 195 17.55 12.32 -2.55
CA ALA A 195 17.81 13.44 -1.65
C ALA A 195 16.95 13.36 -0.36
N GLY A 196 16.07 12.35 -0.28
CA GLY A 196 15.14 12.10 0.81
C GLY A 196 13.93 13.04 0.80
N ALA A 197 13.55 13.60 -0.35
CA ALA A 197 12.29 14.32 -0.48
C ALA A 197 11.14 13.31 -0.56
N LEU A 198 10.14 13.45 0.31
CA LEU A 198 8.94 12.63 0.26
C LEU A 198 8.13 12.96 -1.00
N LEU A 199 7.87 11.94 -1.81
CA LEU A 199 7.11 12.05 -3.06
C LEU A 199 5.67 11.63 -2.88
N LEU A 200 5.46 10.58 -2.08
CA LEU A 200 4.17 9.97 -1.84
C LEU A 200 4.20 9.24 -0.50
N ALA A 201 3.12 9.35 0.28
CA ALA A 201 2.89 8.51 1.45
C ALA A 201 1.48 7.92 1.39
N ARG A 202 1.33 6.70 1.90
CA ARG A 202 0.03 6.05 2.07
C ARG A 202 -0.04 5.34 3.40
N GLU A 203 -1.21 5.42 4.01
CA GLU A 203 -1.54 4.74 5.24
C GLU A 203 -2.56 3.62 5.00
N ASP A 204 -2.43 2.55 5.79
CA ASP A 204 -3.40 1.47 5.84
C ASP A 204 -3.20 0.64 7.12
N VAL A 205 -4.28 0.08 7.67
CA VAL A 205 -4.23 -0.90 8.76
C VAL A 205 -3.35 -2.12 8.41
N GLY A 206 -3.24 -2.47 7.13
CA GLY A 206 -2.33 -3.49 6.62
C GLY A 206 -1.06 -2.89 6.02
N ARG A 207 0.13 -3.24 6.54
CA ARG A 207 1.41 -2.76 5.98
C ARG A 207 1.62 -3.08 4.49
N HIS A 208 1.12 -4.22 4.02
CA HIS A 208 1.21 -4.60 2.60
C HIS A 208 0.28 -3.72 1.76
N ASN A 209 -0.92 -3.43 2.24
CA ASN A 209 -1.83 -2.52 1.54
C ASN A 209 -1.26 -1.10 1.47
N ALA A 210 -0.63 -0.60 2.54
CA ALA A 210 0.04 0.70 2.52
C ALA A 210 1.13 0.74 1.44
N MET A 211 1.88 -0.35 1.30
CA MET A 211 2.89 -0.51 0.26
C MET A 211 2.27 -0.62 -1.13
N ASP A 212 1.23 -1.43 -1.31
CA ASP A 212 0.53 -1.60 -2.58
C ASP A 212 -0.11 -0.28 -3.05
N LYS A 213 -0.71 0.51 -2.16
CA LYS A 213 -1.18 1.86 -2.50
C LYS A 213 -0.05 2.74 -3.06
N VAL A 214 1.13 2.74 -2.41
CA VAL A 214 2.31 3.47 -2.93
C VAL A 214 2.75 2.94 -4.29
N VAL A 215 2.85 1.61 -4.45
CA VAL A 215 3.28 0.97 -5.70
C VAL A 215 2.29 1.23 -6.82
N GLY A 216 0.99 1.08 -6.58
CA GLY A 216 -0.04 1.29 -7.60
C GLY A 216 -0.17 2.74 -8.01
N ARG A 217 -0.04 3.69 -7.08
CA ARG A 217 0.10 5.10 -7.44
C ARG A 217 1.34 5.33 -8.29
N ALA A 218 2.50 4.84 -7.84
CA ALA A 218 3.75 4.94 -8.59
C ALA A 218 3.65 4.32 -10.00
N LEU A 219 2.93 3.20 -10.15
CA LEU A 219 2.68 2.54 -11.43
C LEU A 219 1.87 3.43 -12.37
N ARG A 220 0.76 4.01 -11.89
CA ARG A 220 -0.06 4.97 -12.67
C ARG A 220 0.74 6.18 -13.08
N ASP A 221 1.62 6.59 -12.19
CA ASP A 221 2.42 7.77 -12.29
C ASP A 221 3.67 7.57 -13.18
N GLY A 222 3.94 6.36 -13.65
CA GLY A 222 5.16 6.04 -14.42
C GLY A 222 6.44 6.20 -13.59
N LEU A 223 6.33 6.07 -12.26
CA LEU A 223 7.40 6.18 -11.29
C LEU A 223 8.09 4.84 -10.98
N LEU A 224 7.66 3.74 -11.61
CA LEU A 224 8.30 2.42 -11.48
C LEU A 224 9.28 2.19 -12.65
N PRO A 225 10.40 1.45 -12.42
CA PRO A 225 11.39 1.07 -13.44
C PRO A 225 10.83 0.24 -14.59
#